data_AF-A0A6J4XW02-F1
#
_entry.id   AF-A0A6J4XW02-F1
#
_cell.length_a   1.000
_cell.length_b   1.000
_cell.length_c   1.000
_cell.angle_alpha   90.00
_cell.angle_beta   90.00
_cell.angle_gamma   90.00
#
_symmetry.space_group_name_H-M   'P 1'
#
loop_
_entity.id
_entity.type
_entity.pdbx_description
1 polymer ?
#
loop_
_entity_poly.entity_id
_entity_poly.type
_entity_poly.pdbx_seq_one_letter_code
_entity_poly.pdbx_strand_id
1 'polypeptide(L)'
;MQYLEKTVQNKLICPPGQVIHYSNSGYILAGAILEKIAGRTFDELLEEKIVTPLDLATAGYGPPAALKPTLQPWGHYWDKSTKSFVAYQADYLKFLSPAGNMHMSIKDWAKFIVVHLNSDSSDKTKLLKSSSLQFLHTPPDSAEWDFSFKEKMSSKFFGYGYLNSNYALGWFTKEKGKGYDLIYHGGRGFAFNAMVLADLKTNNAILFVTNTEVSHVHPTVQNLLLIKKIKKHYSKQVELPFTD
;
A
#
# COMPACT_ATOMS: atom_id res chain seq x y z
N MET A 1 7.19 18.31 -14.07
CA MET A 1 7.32 17.88 -15.49
C MET A 1 8.67 17.26 -15.85
N GLN A 2 9.82 17.86 -15.54
CA GLN A 2 11.13 17.33 -15.93
C GLN A 2 11.38 15.85 -15.59
N TYR A 3 10.89 15.36 -14.44
CA TYR A 3 10.99 13.93 -14.08
C TYR A 3 10.32 13.04 -15.12
N LEU A 4 9.03 13.29 -15.42
CA LEU A 4 8.26 12.50 -16.37
C LEU A 4 8.83 12.59 -17.79
N GLU A 5 9.24 13.78 -18.22
CA GLU A 5 9.90 13.98 -19.53
C GLU A 5 11.12 13.08 -19.71
N LYS A 6 11.95 12.96 -18.67
CA LYS A 6 13.10 12.04 -18.68
C LYS A 6 12.67 10.58 -18.58
N THR A 7 11.69 10.26 -17.74
CA THR A 7 11.24 8.89 -17.53
C THR A 7 10.66 8.26 -18.80
N VAL A 8 9.84 9.00 -19.56
CA VAL A 8 9.18 8.47 -20.77
C VAL A 8 10.14 8.26 -21.95
N GLN A 9 11.36 8.79 -21.87
CA GLN A 9 12.42 8.54 -22.86
C GLN A 9 13.14 7.20 -22.62
N ASN A 10 12.98 6.59 -21.45
CA ASN A 10 13.61 5.31 -21.15
C ASN A 10 12.95 4.17 -21.93
N LYS A 11 13.77 3.19 -22.32
CA LYS A 11 13.26 1.96 -22.94
C LYS A 11 12.43 1.16 -21.93
N LEU A 12 11.25 0.71 -22.36
CA LEU A 12 10.43 -0.20 -21.56
C LEU A 12 11.16 -1.53 -21.34
N ILE A 13 11.00 -2.08 -20.14
CA ILE A 13 11.60 -3.38 -19.76
C ILE A 13 10.98 -4.52 -20.58
N CYS A 14 9.67 -4.43 -20.84
CA CYS A 14 8.92 -5.36 -21.67
C CYS A 14 7.80 -4.62 -22.42
N PRO A 15 7.21 -5.21 -23.48
CA PRO A 15 6.00 -4.68 -24.10
C PRO A 15 4.85 -4.53 -23.08
N PRO A 16 4.03 -3.46 -23.18
CA PRO A 16 2.87 -3.29 -22.30
C PRO A 16 1.90 -4.48 -22.36
N GLY A 17 1.31 -4.83 -21.23
CA GLY A 17 0.27 -5.86 -21.12
C GLY A 17 0.76 -7.32 -21.10
N GLN A 18 2.08 -7.55 -21.22
CA GLN A 18 2.65 -8.91 -21.15
C GLN A 18 2.99 -9.35 -19.72
N VAL A 19 3.59 -8.45 -18.95
CA VAL A 19 4.14 -8.75 -17.62
C VAL A 19 3.91 -7.56 -16.71
N ILE A 20 3.59 -7.82 -15.43
CA ILE A 20 3.47 -6.77 -14.43
C ILE A 20 4.80 -6.56 -13.71
N HIS A 21 5.31 -5.32 -13.80
CA HIS A 21 6.42 -4.83 -13.01
C HIS A 21 5.98 -3.65 -12.15
N TYR A 22 6.27 -3.70 -10.86
CA TYR A 22 6.01 -2.57 -9.97
C TYR A 22 6.80 -1.34 -10.40
N SER A 23 6.12 -0.20 -10.53
CA SER A 23 6.75 1.06 -10.92
C SER A 23 6.12 2.24 -10.20
N ASN A 24 6.87 2.84 -9.26
CA ASN A 24 6.50 4.12 -8.67
C ASN A 24 6.36 5.19 -9.76
N SER A 25 7.20 5.17 -10.79
CA SER A 25 7.10 6.11 -11.92
C SER A 25 5.77 5.96 -12.67
N GLY A 26 5.21 4.75 -12.76
CA GLY A 26 3.90 4.51 -13.34
C GLY A 26 2.78 5.21 -12.57
N TYR A 27 2.82 5.16 -11.24
CA TYR A 27 1.87 5.89 -10.39
C TYR A 27 2.04 7.41 -10.49
N ILE A 28 3.27 7.92 -10.57
CA ILE A 28 3.53 9.36 -10.80
C ILE A 28 2.94 9.80 -12.15
N LEU A 29 3.10 8.98 -13.20
CA LEU A 29 2.50 9.25 -14.50
C LEU A 29 0.97 9.25 -14.43
N ALA A 30 0.36 8.29 -13.72
CA ALA A 30 -1.08 8.24 -13.51
C ALA A 30 -1.59 9.51 -12.79
N GLY A 31 -0.87 9.97 -11.75
CA GLY A 31 -1.17 11.24 -11.08
C GLY A 31 -1.13 12.43 -12.04
N ALA A 32 -0.09 12.55 -12.88
CA ALA A 32 -0.01 13.63 -13.86
C ALA A 32 -1.09 13.58 -14.95
N ILE A 33 -1.55 12.37 -15.33
CA ILE A 33 -2.71 12.21 -16.22
C ILE A 33 -3.98 12.78 -15.55
N LEU A 34 -4.22 12.47 -14.27
CA LEU A 34 -5.34 13.02 -13.52
C LEU A 34 -5.28 14.55 -13.44
N GLU A 35 -4.11 15.10 -13.13
CA GLU A 35 -3.90 16.55 -13.06
C GLU A 35 -4.21 17.23 -14.39
N LYS A 36 -3.72 16.64 -15.51
CA LYS A 36 -3.94 17.17 -16.85
C LYS A 36 -5.41 17.13 -17.25
N ILE A 37 -6.14 16.06 -16.92
CA ILE A 37 -7.55 15.91 -17.27
C ILE A 37 -8.41 16.85 -16.42
N ALA A 38 -8.13 16.96 -15.13
CA ALA A 38 -8.96 17.71 -14.21
C ALA A 38 -8.61 19.21 -14.13
N GLY A 39 -7.42 19.61 -14.58
CA GLY A 39 -6.93 20.99 -14.45
C GLY A 39 -6.66 21.42 -13.01
N ARG A 40 -6.46 20.45 -12.11
CA ARG A 40 -6.22 20.64 -10.67
C ARG A 40 -5.07 19.75 -10.24
N THR A 41 -4.41 20.10 -9.14
CA THR A 41 -3.30 19.29 -8.61
C THR A 41 -3.78 17.96 -8.05
N PHE A 42 -2.89 16.97 -7.99
CA PHE A 42 -3.22 15.65 -7.46
C PHE A 42 -3.72 15.73 -6.00
N ASP A 43 -3.10 16.58 -5.18
CA ASP A 43 -3.50 16.76 -3.79
C ASP A 43 -4.91 17.36 -3.67
N GLU A 44 -5.27 18.33 -4.51
CA GLU A 44 -6.64 18.90 -4.53
C GLU A 44 -7.67 17.85 -4.94
N LEU A 45 -7.34 17.00 -5.92
CA LEU A 45 -8.21 15.92 -6.33
C LEU A 45 -8.37 14.89 -5.23
N LEU A 46 -7.28 14.55 -4.53
CA LEU A 46 -7.34 13.60 -3.44
C LEU A 46 -8.14 14.15 -2.26
N GLU A 47 -7.95 15.44 -1.94
CA GLU A 47 -8.69 16.13 -0.89
C GLU A 47 -10.20 16.08 -1.17
N GLU A 48 -10.59 16.51 -2.38
CA GLU A 48 -11.99 16.57 -2.80
C GLU A 48 -12.64 15.19 -2.93
N LYS A 49 -11.93 14.23 -3.51
CA LYS A 49 -12.52 12.93 -3.88
C LYS A 49 -12.42 11.90 -2.78
N ILE A 50 -11.43 11.96 -1.89
CA ILE A 50 -11.17 10.89 -0.93
C ILE A 50 -11.14 11.41 0.51
N VAL A 51 -10.29 12.41 0.82
CA VAL A 51 -10.04 12.84 2.21
C VAL A 51 -11.29 13.47 2.82
N THR A 52 -11.87 14.47 2.16
CA THR A 52 -13.06 15.16 2.65
C THR A 52 -14.28 14.22 2.73
N PRO A 53 -14.62 13.42 1.69
CA PRO A 53 -15.78 12.53 1.76
C PRO A 53 -15.69 11.44 2.84
N LEU A 54 -14.47 11.00 3.17
CA LEU A 54 -14.26 9.97 4.20
C LEU A 54 -13.90 10.55 5.58
N ASP A 55 -13.88 11.88 5.72
CA ASP A 55 -13.49 12.57 6.96
C ASP A 55 -12.12 12.07 7.48
N LEU A 56 -11.10 12.05 6.62
CA LEU A 56 -9.75 11.62 6.99
C LEU A 56 -8.97 12.79 7.63
N ALA A 57 -9.41 13.25 8.80
CA ALA A 57 -8.94 14.48 9.45
C ALA A 57 -7.43 14.52 9.74
N THR A 58 -6.75 13.38 9.78
CA THR A 58 -5.30 13.27 10.00
C THR A 58 -4.49 13.07 8.72
N ALA A 59 -5.14 13.07 7.55
CA ALA A 59 -4.46 12.93 6.27
C ALA A 59 -3.62 14.17 5.96
N GLY A 60 -2.44 13.93 5.38
CA GLY A 60 -1.54 14.99 4.96
C GLY A 60 -0.33 14.44 4.23
N TYR A 61 0.62 15.34 3.95
CA TYR A 61 1.86 15.05 3.23
C TYR A 61 3.06 15.49 4.05
N GLY A 62 4.22 14.87 3.82
CA GLY A 62 5.43 15.14 4.58
C GLY A 62 5.51 14.34 5.88
N PRO A 63 6.53 14.58 6.71
CA PRO A 63 6.73 13.78 7.91
C PRO A 63 5.59 14.06 8.91
N PRO A 64 4.94 13.03 9.51
CA PRO A 64 3.80 13.24 10.41
C PRO A 64 4.10 14.23 11.56
N ALA A 65 5.32 14.18 12.07
CA ALA A 65 5.78 15.04 13.15
C ALA A 65 5.94 16.51 12.75
N ALA A 66 6.02 16.88 11.46
CA ALA A 66 6.12 18.28 11.07
C ALA A 66 4.87 19.09 11.43
N LEU A 67 3.69 18.46 11.47
CA LEU A 67 2.44 19.15 11.80
C LEU A 67 2.27 19.37 13.31
N LYS A 68 2.58 18.35 14.13
CA LYS A 68 2.46 18.39 15.59
C LYS A 68 3.53 17.49 16.23
N PRO A 69 4.78 17.98 16.39
CA PRO A 69 5.94 17.15 16.77
C PRO A 69 5.81 16.38 18.08
N THR A 70 4.98 16.88 19.01
CA THR A 70 4.77 16.29 20.34
C THR A 70 3.69 15.22 20.36
N LEU A 71 2.85 15.14 19.33
CA LEU A 71 1.69 14.24 19.26
C LEU A 71 1.77 13.22 18.12
N GLN A 72 2.85 13.26 17.34
CA GLN A 72 3.03 12.41 16.16
C GLN A 72 4.38 11.70 16.22
N PRO A 73 4.46 10.45 15.73
CA PRO A 73 5.70 9.71 15.76
C PRO A 73 6.73 10.32 14.80
N TRP A 74 7.99 10.39 15.25
CA TRP A 74 9.12 10.50 14.34
C TRP A 74 9.42 9.13 13.75
N GLY A 75 9.83 9.08 12.48
CA GLY A 75 10.44 7.88 11.93
C GLY A 75 11.82 7.69 12.54
N HIS A 76 12.27 6.45 12.68
CA HIS A 76 13.61 6.13 13.17
C HIS A 76 14.30 5.11 12.26
N TYR A 77 15.62 5.22 12.18
CA TYR A 77 16.47 4.17 11.61
C TYR A 77 17.47 3.68 12.67
N TRP A 78 17.92 2.43 12.52
CA TRP A 78 18.97 1.87 13.36
C TRP A 78 20.35 2.36 12.90
N ASP A 79 21.02 3.17 13.72
CA ASP A 79 22.40 3.57 13.51
C ASP A 79 23.35 2.51 14.09
N LYS A 80 24.10 1.86 13.20
CA LYS A 80 25.05 0.80 13.58
C LYS A 80 26.26 1.33 14.36
N SER A 81 26.64 2.59 14.15
CA SER A 81 27.80 3.20 14.78
C SER A 81 27.54 3.51 16.25
N THR A 82 26.38 4.09 16.54
CA THR A 82 25.95 4.44 17.90
C THR A 82 25.19 3.30 18.58
N LYS A 83 24.79 2.26 17.84
CA LYS A 83 23.92 1.15 18.30
C LYS A 83 22.63 1.67 18.93
N SER A 84 22.04 2.68 18.31
CA SER A 84 20.82 3.33 18.79
C SER A 84 19.88 3.65 17.64
N PHE A 85 18.60 3.90 17.97
CA PHE A 85 17.66 4.46 17.02
C PHE A 85 17.85 5.97 16.93
N VAL A 86 17.93 6.48 15.70
CA VAL A 86 18.06 7.91 15.41
C VAL A 86 16.82 8.37 14.66
N ALA A 87 16.26 9.52 15.08
CA ALA A 87 15.09 10.10 14.45
C ALA A 87 15.42 10.60 13.03
N TYR A 88 14.52 10.33 12.09
CA TYR A 88 14.60 10.77 10.70
C TYR A 88 13.48 11.77 10.43
N GLN A 89 13.87 12.97 9.99
CA GLN A 89 12.95 14.10 9.82
C GLN A 89 12.67 14.46 8.37
N ALA A 90 13.38 13.85 7.42
CA ALA A 90 13.15 14.09 6.00
C ALA A 90 12.01 13.22 5.47
N ASP A 91 11.42 13.67 4.37
CA ASP A 91 10.40 12.92 3.63
C ASP A 91 10.58 13.07 2.12
N TYR A 92 9.77 12.35 1.35
CA TYR A 92 9.83 12.39 -0.10
C TYR A 92 9.39 13.73 -0.67
N LEU A 93 9.95 14.03 -1.85
CA LEU A 93 9.58 15.20 -2.63
C LEU A 93 8.13 15.08 -3.08
N LYS A 94 7.42 16.22 -3.10
CA LYS A 94 5.99 16.31 -3.39
C LYS A 94 5.55 15.59 -4.68
N PHE A 95 6.37 15.59 -5.73
CA PHE A 95 5.99 14.93 -6.99
C PHE A 95 5.86 13.41 -6.88
N LEU A 96 6.35 12.79 -5.79
CA LEU A 96 6.19 11.37 -5.49
C LEU A 96 4.84 11.05 -4.85
N SER A 97 4.03 12.05 -4.48
CA SER A 97 2.74 11.87 -3.81
C SER A 97 1.82 10.81 -4.44
N PRO A 98 1.67 10.70 -5.77
CA PRO A 98 0.85 9.65 -6.37
C PRO A 98 1.34 8.22 -6.13
N ALA A 99 2.64 8.03 -5.90
CA ALA A 99 3.28 6.74 -5.67
C ALA A 99 3.49 6.41 -4.19
N GLY A 100 3.46 7.42 -3.32
CA GLY A 100 3.65 7.29 -1.89
C GLY A 100 4.30 8.54 -1.31
N ASN A 101 3.53 9.30 -0.54
CA ASN A 101 4.04 10.42 0.27
C ASN A 101 3.01 10.94 1.29
N MET A 102 2.02 10.12 1.61
CA MET A 102 0.94 10.50 2.51
C MET A 102 1.14 9.91 3.88
N HIS A 103 0.71 10.65 4.89
CA HIS A 103 0.48 10.14 6.22
C HIS A 103 -0.99 10.25 6.60
N MET A 104 -1.40 9.41 7.54
CA MET A 104 -2.63 9.55 8.32
C MET A 104 -2.52 8.64 9.55
N SER A 105 -3.42 8.83 10.51
CA SER A 105 -3.58 7.91 11.63
C SER A 105 -4.12 6.56 11.13
N ILE A 106 -3.82 5.48 11.87
CA ILE A 106 -4.36 4.15 11.55
C ILE A 106 -5.89 4.11 11.58
N LYS A 107 -6.52 4.99 12.39
CA LYS A 107 -7.98 5.11 12.49
C LYS A 107 -8.58 5.66 11.19
N ASP A 108 -8.00 6.72 10.64
CA ASP A 108 -8.46 7.29 9.36
C ASP A 108 -8.14 6.35 8.20
N TRP A 109 -6.96 5.70 8.23
CA TRP A 109 -6.66 4.68 7.23
C TRP A 109 -7.68 3.53 7.25
N ALA A 110 -8.13 3.10 8.43
CA ALA A 110 -9.16 2.08 8.56
C ALA A 110 -10.49 2.49 7.90
N LYS A 111 -10.88 3.78 7.96
CA LYS A 111 -12.08 4.28 7.23
C LYS A 111 -11.94 4.04 5.72
N PHE A 112 -10.77 4.32 5.14
CA PHE A 112 -10.48 4.04 3.74
C PHE A 112 -10.53 2.52 3.42
N ILE A 113 -9.99 1.68 4.32
CA ILE A 113 -10.03 0.22 4.13
C ILE A 113 -11.46 -0.34 4.19
N VAL A 114 -12.33 0.22 5.03
CA VAL A 114 -13.76 -0.17 5.10
C VAL A 114 -14.47 0.03 3.75
N VAL A 115 -14.13 1.09 2.99
CA VAL A 115 -14.66 1.28 1.63
C VAL A 115 -14.32 0.08 0.74
N HIS A 116 -13.09 -0.42 0.82
CA HIS A 116 -12.65 -1.57 0.03
C HIS A 116 -13.24 -2.91 0.47
N LEU A 117 -13.57 -3.07 1.76
CA LEU A 117 -14.29 -4.26 2.24
C LEU A 117 -15.73 -4.31 1.69
N ASN A 118 -16.30 -3.17 1.28
CA ASN A 118 -17.65 -3.08 0.71
C ASN A 118 -18.74 -3.73 1.59
N SER A 119 -18.53 -3.74 2.91
CA SER A 119 -19.33 -4.54 3.86
C SER A 119 -20.70 -3.93 4.19
N ASP A 120 -20.90 -2.63 3.93
CA ASP A 120 -22.17 -1.96 4.22
C ASP A 120 -22.95 -1.68 2.94
N SER A 121 -23.99 -2.47 2.66
CA SER A 121 -24.87 -2.31 1.50
C SER A 121 -25.92 -1.18 1.67
N SER A 122 -26.07 -0.65 2.88
CA SER A 122 -27.11 0.32 3.25
C SER A 122 -26.65 1.78 3.19
N ASP A 123 -25.35 2.00 3.08
CA ASP A 123 -24.75 3.33 3.19
C ASP A 123 -24.93 4.16 1.91
N LYS A 124 -25.66 5.28 2.04
CA LYS A 124 -25.86 6.28 0.97
C LYS A 124 -24.58 7.09 0.67
N THR A 125 -23.51 6.90 1.45
CA THR A 125 -22.21 7.59 1.29
C THR A 125 -21.17 6.78 0.49
N LYS A 126 -21.56 5.67 -0.15
CA LYS A 126 -20.62 4.83 -0.93
C LYS A 126 -19.82 5.64 -1.94
N LEU A 127 -18.54 5.82 -1.62
CA LEU A 127 -17.57 6.50 -2.46
C LEU A 127 -17.44 5.84 -3.84
N LEU A 128 -17.56 4.51 -3.89
CA LEU A 128 -17.48 3.72 -5.11
C LEU A 128 -18.62 2.69 -5.17
N LYS A 129 -19.05 2.36 -6.39
CA LYS A 129 -19.97 1.25 -6.64
C LYS A 129 -19.26 -0.08 -6.43
N SER A 130 -20.00 -1.13 -6.06
CA SER A 130 -19.45 -2.49 -5.93
C SER A 130 -18.73 -2.97 -7.20
N SER A 131 -19.25 -2.64 -8.38
CA SER A 131 -18.61 -2.99 -9.67
C SER A 131 -17.28 -2.25 -9.89
N SER A 132 -17.16 -1.01 -9.41
CA SER A 132 -15.90 -0.26 -9.44
C SER A 132 -14.87 -0.87 -8.51
N LEU A 133 -15.27 -1.31 -7.32
CA LEU A 133 -14.39 -2.03 -6.39
C LEU A 133 -13.93 -3.37 -6.97
N GLN A 134 -14.86 -4.14 -7.55
CA GLN A 134 -14.52 -5.38 -8.24
C GLN A 134 -13.48 -5.14 -9.34
N PHE A 135 -13.68 -4.11 -10.18
CA PHE A 135 -12.70 -3.74 -11.20
C PHE A 135 -11.33 -3.36 -10.61
N LEU A 136 -11.29 -2.61 -9.51
CA LEU A 136 -10.03 -2.25 -8.84
C LEU A 136 -9.28 -3.46 -8.24
N HIS A 137 -10.02 -4.48 -7.83
CA HIS A 137 -9.50 -5.67 -7.15
C HIS A 137 -9.24 -6.85 -8.09
N THR A 138 -9.67 -6.78 -9.34
CA THR A 138 -9.41 -7.81 -10.36
C THR A 138 -8.11 -7.49 -11.11
N PRO A 139 -7.10 -8.38 -11.08
CA PRO A 139 -5.91 -8.25 -11.91
C PRO A 139 -6.27 -8.27 -13.40
N PRO A 140 -5.45 -7.65 -14.26
CA PRO A 140 -5.65 -7.71 -15.70
C PRO A 140 -5.46 -9.14 -16.23
N ASP A 141 -6.34 -9.58 -17.13
CA ASP A 141 -6.51 -11.00 -17.50
C ASP A 141 -5.28 -11.67 -18.14
N SER A 142 -4.35 -10.91 -18.75
CA SER A 142 -3.26 -11.47 -19.55
C SER A 142 -1.87 -11.32 -18.95
N ALA A 143 -1.70 -10.53 -17.89
CA ALA A 143 -0.40 -10.19 -17.36
C ALA A 143 -0.19 -10.82 -15.98
N GLU A 144 0.91 -11.56 -15.84
CA GLU A 144 1.33 -12.13 -14.57
C GLU A 144 2.38 -11.25 -13.89
N TRP A 145 2.41 -11.31 -12.57
CA TRP A 145 3.45 -10.67 -11.77
C TRP A 145 4.82 -11.29 -12.03
N ASP A 146 5.81 -10.47 -12.41
CA ASP A 146 7.19 -10.95 -12.54
C ASP A 146 7.83 -11.17 -11.17
N PHE A 147 7.72 -12.39 -10.66
CA PHE A 147 8.49 -12.78 -9.49
C PHE A 147 9.96 -12.91 -9.85
N SER A 148 10.78 -12.06 -9.23
CA SER A 148 12.23 -12.18 -9.31
C SER A 148 12.69 -13.56 -8.80
N PHE A 149 13.87 -14.01 -9.25
CA PHE A 149 14.43 -15.28 -8.78
C PHE A 149 14.55 -15.35 -7.25
N LYS A 150 14.91 -14.24 -6.60
CA LYS A 150 14.98 -14.12 -5.14
C LYS A 150 13.61 -14.26 -4.47
N GLU A 151 12.55 -13.70 -5.06
CA GLU A 151 11.19 -13.83 -4.53
C GLU A 151 10.66 -15.25 -4.67
N LYS A 152 10.90 -15.90 -5.83
CA LYS A 152 10.55 -17.31 -6.03
C LYS A 152 11.25 -18.20 -5.00
N MET A 153 12.54 -17.98 -4.78
CA MET A 153 13.32 -18.70 -3.76
C MET A 153 12.82 -18.41 -2.34
N SER A 154 12.61 -17.14 -1.98
CA SER A 154 12.09 -16.74 -0.67
C SER A 154 10.70 -17.35 -0.41
N SER A 155 9.81 -17.36 -1.41
CA SER A 155 8.51 -18.01 -1.32
C SER A 155 8.65 -19.51 -1.04
N LYS A 156 9.56 -20.19 -1.74
CA LYS A 156 9.86 -21.62 -1.57
C LYS A 156 10.47 -21.96 -0.21
N PHE A 157 11.39 -21.12 0.31
CA PHE A 157 12.10 -21.38 1.58
C PHE A 157 11.30 -20.98 2.82
N PHE A 158 10.54 -19.89 2.78
CA PHE A 158 9.76 -19.44 3.94
C PHE A 158 8.31 -19.96 3.96
N GLY A 159 7.92 -20.74 2.96
CA GLY A 159 6.63 -21.45 2.88
C GLY A 159 5.43 -20.53 2.71
N TYR A 160 5.63 -19.34 2.15
CA TYR A 160 4.55 -18.38 1.94
C TYR A 160 4.23 -18.22 0.47
N GLY A 161 2.99 -18.58 0.11
CA GLY A 161 2.43 -18.52 -1.23
C GLY A 161 2.32 -17.09 -1.76
N TYR A 162 3.43 -16.58 -2.29
CA TYR A 162 3.45 -15.58 -3.36
C TYR A 162 3.20 -16.24 -4.71
N LEU A 163 3.49 -17.53 -4.82
CA LEU A 163 2.88 -18.36 -5.86
C LEU A 163 1.36 -18.11 -5.80
N ASN A 164 0.80 -17.62 -6.92
CA ASN A 164 -0.60 -17.22 -7.11
C ASN A 164 -0.99 -15.83 -6.54
N SER A 165 -0.04 -14.94 -6.28
CA SER A 165 -0.33 -13.51 -6.14
C SER A 165 -0.24 -12.80 -7.50
N ASN A 166 -1.08 -11.80 -7.71
CA ASN A 166 -0.99 -10.89 -8.86
C ASN A 166 -1.15 -9.43 -8.38
N TYR A 167 -1.25 -8.47 -9.29
CA TYR A 167 -1.40 -7.06 -8.98
C TYR A 167 -2.53 -6.45 -9.81
N ALA A 168 -3.51 -5.88 -9.11
CA ALA A 168 -4.61 -5.12 -9.67
C ALA A 168 -4.32 -3.61 -9.55
N LEU A 169 -5.35 -2.77 -9.67
CA LEU A 169 -5.19 -1.32 -9.61
C LEU A 169 -4.97 -0.86 -8.16
N GLY A 170 -3.70 -0.71 -7.75
CA GLY A 170 -3.34 -0.25 -6.40
C GLY A 170 -3.24 -1.36 -5.36
N TRP A 171 -3.43 -2.63 -5.74
CA TRP A 171 -3.56 -3.75 -4.80
C TRP A 171 -2.83 -4.97 -5.30
N PHE A 172 -2.02 -5.59 -4.43
CA PHE A 172 -1.69 -6.99 -4.64
C PHE A 172 -2.93 -7.82 -4.33
N THR A 173 -3.14 -8.87 -5.12
CA THR A 173 -4.24 -9.79 -4.95
C THR A 173 -3.68 -11.20 -4.78
N LYS A 174 -4.43 -12.05 -4.08
CA LYS A 174 -4.12 -13.47 -3.98
C LYS A 174 -5.39 -14.27 -4.15
N GLU A 175 -5.32 -15.30 -4.99
CA GLU A 175 -6.42 -16.23 -5.17
C GLU A 175 -6.53 -17.17 -3.96
N LYS A 176 -7.74 -17.29 -3.39
CA LYS A 176 -8.06 -18.20 -2.28
C LYS A 176 -9.28 -19.05 -2.66
N GLY A 177 -9.12 -19.96 -3.61
CA GLY A 177 -10.23 -20.77 -4.15
C GLY A 177 -10.71 -20.22 -5.50
N LYS A 178 -12.01 -20.00 -5.68
CA LYS A 178 -12.58 -19.35 -6.88
C LYS A 178 -12.75 -17.85 -6.61
N GLY A 179 -11.73 -17.03 -6.89
CA GLY A 179 -11.80 -15.58 -6.75
C GLY A 179 -10.61 -14.93 -6.03
N TYR A 180 -10.46 -13.61 -6.24
CA TYR A 180 -9.44 -12.77 -5.61
C TYR A 180 -9.95 -12.23 -4.26
N ASP A 181 -10.05 -13.12 -3.28
CA ASP A 181 -10.70 -12.81 -2.00
C ASP A 181 -9.78 -12.07 -1.01
N LEU A 182 -8.49 -11.95 -1.32
CA LEU A 182 -7.49 -11.34 -0.46
C LEU A 182 -6.75 -10.24 -1.21
N ILE A 183 -6.81 -9.01 -0.69
CA ILE A 183 -6.04 -7.87 -1.17
C ILE A 183 -5.06 -7.39 -0.12
N TYR A 184 -3.89 -6.93 -0.56
CA TYR A 184 -2.89 -6.34 0.32
C TYR A 184 -2.07 -5.28 -0.38
N HIS A 185 -1.52 -4.35 0.41
CA HIS A 185 -0.52 -3.43 -0.09
C HIS A 185 0.42 -3.02 1.04
N GLY A 186 1.71 -3.00 0.74
CA GLY A 186 2.74 -2.48 1.63
C GLY A 186 3.08 -1.05 1.26
N GLY A 187 3.46 -0.26 2.26
CA GLY A 187 4.07 1.06 2.10
C GLY A 187 5.38 1.08 2.87
N ARG A 188 6.44 1.59 2.23
CA ARG A 188 7.72 1.81 2.89
C ARG A 188 8.18 3.23 2.58
N GLY A 189 8.30 4.02 3.64
CA GLY A 189 9.04 5.28 3.60
C GLY A 189 10.45 5.11 4.12
N PHE A 190 11.17 6.23 4.27
CA PHE A 190 12.53 6.22 4.80
C PHE A 190 12.63 5.61 6.20
N ALA A 191 11.61 5.82 7.03
CA ALA A 191 11.66 5.44 8.44
C ALA A 191 10.28 4.98 8.97
N PHE A 192 9.37 4.69 8.05
CA PHE A 192 8.03 4.17 8.33
C PHE A 192 7.74 2.96 7.47
N ASN A 193 7.06 1.98 8.03
CA ASN A 193 6.47 0.87 7.29
C ASN A 193 4.98 0.81 7.58
N ALA A 194 4.20 0.55 6.55
CA ALA A 194 2.76 0.34 6.63
C ALA A 194 2.42 -0.92 5.85
N MET A 195 1.44 -1.69 6.32
CA MET A 195 0.92 -2.85 5.64
C MET A 195 -0.56 -2.99 5.95
N VAL A 196 -1.34 -3.28 4.92
CA VAL A 196 -2.72 -3.72 5.09
C VAL A 196 -2.90 -5.06 4.41
N LEU A 197 -3.68 -5.91 5.07
CA LEU A 197 -4.29 -7.08 4.48
C LEU A 197 -5.80 -6.97 4.68
N ALA A 198 -6.58 -7.20 3.63
CA ALA A 198 -8.03 -7.27 3.70
C ALA A 198 -8.53 -8.55 3.01
N ASP A 199 -9.37 -9.30 3.71
CA ASP A 199 -10.12 -10.44 3.19
C ASP A 199 -11.55 -9.99 2.92
N LEU A 200 -11.85 -9.90 1.64
CA LEU A 200 -13.11 -9.36 1.10
C LEU A 200 -14.27 -10.33 1.30
N LYS A 201 -13.99 -11.62 1.56
CA LYS A 201 -15.01 -12.64 1.77
C LYS A 201 -15.54 -12.61 3.20
N THR A 202 -14.65 -12.43 4.16
CA THR A 202 -14.99 -12.35 5.60
C THR A 202 -15.21 -10.92 6.09
N ASN A 203 -14.96 -9.91 5.23
CA ASN A 203 -15.03 -8.49 5.58
C ASN A 203 -14.10 -8.11 6.75
N ASN A 204 -12.93 -8.75 6.82
CA ASN A 204 -11.94 -8.52 7.87
C ASN A 204 -10.67 -7.90 7.28
N ALA A 205 -10.07 -6.97 8.02
CA ALA A 205 -8.79 -6.37 7.65
C ALA A 205 -7.84 -6.25 8.85
N ILE A 206 -6.54 -6.36 8.56
CA ILE A 206 -5.46 -6.12 9.51
C ILE A 206 -4.61 -4.99 8.95
N LEU A 207 -4.45 -3.93 9.72
CA LEU A 207 -3.57 -2.80 9.41
C LEU A 207 -2.40 -2.83 10.39
N PHE A 208 -1.21 -2.55 9.88
CA PHE A 208 0.01 -2.46 10.66
C PHE A 208 0.82 -1.25 10.24
N VAL A 209 1.38 -0.54 11.23
CA VAL A 209 2.29 0.58 11.01
C VAL A 209 3.44 0.54 12.02
N THR A 210 4.64 0.89 11.57
CA THR A 210 5.79 1.16 12.44
C THR A 210 6.53 2.40 12.00
N ASN A 211 7.20 3.04 12.95
CA ASN A 211 8.05 4.20 12.75
C ASN A 211 9.54 3.85 12.95
N THR A 212 9.91 2.60 12.64
CA THR A 212 11.30 2.13 12.78
C THR A 212 11.69 1.28 11.57
N GLU A 213 12.87 1.55 11.02
CA GLU A 213 13.56 0.64 10.12
C GLU A 213 14.72 -0.06 10.86
N VAL A 214 14.53 -1.34 11.17
CA VAL A 214 15.50 -2.13 11.96
C VAL A 214 16.51 -2.92 11.13
N SER A 215 16.29 -3.10 9.82
CA SER A 215 17.26 -3.68 8.88
C SER A 215 16.71 -3.76 7.45
N HIS A 216 17.60 -3.88 6.46
CA HIS A 216 17.28 -4.29 5.07
C HIS A 216 16.85 -5.76 4.98
N VAL A 217 15.89 -6.20 5.78
CA VAL A 217 15.09 -7.37 5.42
C VAL A 217 14.16 -6.91 4.30
N HIS A 218 14.02 -7.72 3.24
CA HIS A 218 13.07 -7.41 2.17
C HIS A 218 11.70 -7.11 2.83
N PRO A 219 11.03 -5.98 2.52
CA PRO A 219 9.82 -5.54 3.23
C PRO A 219 8.77 -6.65 3.34
N THR A 220 8.65 -7.41 2.27
CA THR A 220 7.87 -8.65 2.14
C THR A 220 8.16 -9.67 3.26
N VAL A 221 9.41 -10.04 3.49
CA VAL A 221 9.79 -11.03 4.53
C VAL A 221 9.53 -10.48 5.93
N GLN A 222 9.80 -9.20 6.16
CA GLN A 222 9.54 -8.55 7.45
C GLN A 222 8.04 -8.54 7.78
N ASN A 223 7.20 -8.18 6.82
CA ASN A 223 5.75 -8.16 6.96
C ASN A 223 5.19 -9.56 7.22
N LEU A 224 5.73 -10.61 6.57
CA LEU A 224 5.33 -11.99 6.81
C LEU A 224 5.71 -12.50 8.22
N LEU A 225 6.92 -12.19 8.68
CA LEU A 225 7.36 -12.57 10.03
C LEU A 225 6.51 -11.91 11.10
N LEU A 226 6.09 -10.68 10.86
CA LEU A 226 5.16 -9.97 11.71
C LEU A 226 3.77 -10.59 11.68
N ILE A 227 3.21 -10.86 10.50
CA ILE A 227 1.92 -11.57 10.34
C ILE A 227 1.94 -12.89 11.11
N LYS A 228 3.03 -13.68 11.02
CA LYS A 228 3.23 -14.90 11.82
C LYS A 228 3.09 -14.64 13.31
N LYS A 229 3.72 -13.58 13.81
CA LYS A 229 3.65 -13.20 15.24
C LYS A 229 2.25 -12.76 15.64
N ILE A 230 1.57 -11.98 14.79
CA ILE A 230 0.17 -11.57 15.01
C ILE A 230 -0.72 -12.81 15.05
N LYS A 231 -0.60 -13.74 14.10
CA LYS A 231 -1.35 -15.01 14.10
C LYS A 231 -1.11 -15.78 15.39
N LYS A 232 0.14 -16.02 15.76
CA LYS A 232 0.48 -16.75 16.99
C LYS A 232 -0.13 -16.11 18.25
N HIS A 233 -0.20 -14.79 18.31
CA HIS A 233 -0.64 -14.08 19.52
C HIS A 233 -2.16 -13.86 19.58
N TYR A 234 -2.79 -13.56 18.44
CA TYR A 234 -4.17 -13.10 18.36
C TYR A 234 -5.15 -14.11 17.75
N SER A 235 -4.70 -15.27 17.25
CA SER A 235 -5.60 -16.27 16.63
C SER A 235 -6.66 -16.85 17.56
N LYS A 236 -6.51 -16.69 18.88
CA LYS A 236 -7.53 -17.07 19.87
C LYS A 236 -8.60 -16.00 20.09
N GLN A 237 -8.36 -14.78 19.63
CA GLN A 237 -9.18 -13.59 19.91
C GLN A 237 -9.90 -13.09 18.67
N VAL A 238 -9.33 -13.30 17.48
CA VAL A 238 -9.85 -12.80 16.21
C VAL A 238 -9.63 -13.83 15.12
N GLU A 239 -10.62 -14.02 14.25
CA GLU A 239 -10.45 -14.77 13.01
C GLU A 239 -9.56 -13.95 12.07
N LEU A 240 -8.33 -14.44 11.84
CA LEU A 240 -7.37 -13.74 11.00
C LEU A 240 -7.49 -14.25 9.56
N PRO A 241 -7.29 -13.41 8.55
CA PRO A 241 -7.60 -13.77 7.17
C PRO A 241 -6.68 -14.83 6.54
N PHE A 242 -5.63 -15.21 7.29
CA PHE A 242 -4.70 -16.29 6.98
C PHE A 242 -5.18 -17.63 7.58
N THR A 243 -6.25 -18.20 7.04
CA THR A 243 -6.60 -19.60 7.30
C THR A 243 -5.73 -20.49 6.42
N ASP A 244 -4.80 -21.17 7.11
CA ASP A 244 -3.80 -22.19 6.74
C ASP A 244 -2.83 -21.94 5.57
#